data_AF-A0A522IE16-F1
#
_entry.id   AF-A0A522IE16-F1
#
_cell.length_a   1.000
_cell.length_b   1.000
_cell.length_c   1.000
_cell.angle_alpha   90.00
_cell.angle_beta   90.00
_cell.angle_gamma   90.00
#
_symmetry.space_group_name_H-M   'P 1'
#
loop_
_entity.id
_entity.type
_entity.pdbx_description
1 polymer ?
#
loop_
_entity_poly.entity_id
_entity_poly.type
_entity_poly.pdbx_seq_one_letter_code
_entity_poly.pdbx_strand_id
1 'polypeptide(L)'
;MAMRIDLSGVKQRYRLCFVRDTWAFFTRLDLDRQWGDGWERAPYEQYAGEPYAGEPDQILKLAFDGPLLRPESGAHGAAYSVETINDGHVPWLRTENYLVPKPLFIMGGSTIEKFVECVELVGGTVYAPLGWGDRVRPQAPPTPAVPDHTP
;
A
#
# COMPACT_ATOMS: atom_id res chain seq x y z
N MET A 1 -6.39 3.85 -26.26
CA MET A 1 -6.94 4.65 -25.15
C MET A 1 -6.37 4.11 -23.83
N ALA A 2 -5.50 4.85 -23.14
CA ALA A 2 -5.11 4.52 -21.78
C ALA A 2 -6.02 5.31 -20.82
N MET A 3 -6.91 4.62 -20.10
CA MET A 3 -7.77 5.24 -19.09
C MET A 3 -6.89 5.65 -17.91
N ARG A 4 -6.62 6.95 -17.76
CA ARG A 4 -5.96 7.49 -16.58
C ARG A 4 -7.02 7.68 -15.49
N ILE A 5 -7.07 6.75 -14.55
CA ILE A 5 -7.91 6.88 -13.35
C ILE A 5 -7.28 7.97 -12.46
N ASP A 6 -8.07 8.98 -12.13
CA ASP A 6 -7.66 10.00 -11.16
C ASP A 6 -7.73 9.41 -9.75
N LEU A 7 -6.56 9.06 -9.20
CA LEU A 7 -6.41 8.50 -7.85
C LEU A 7 -5.97 9.57 -6.83
N SER A 8 -6.02 10.87 -7.15
CA SER A 8 -5.42 11.95 -6.35
C SER A 8 -5.85 11.95 -4.87
N GLY A 9 -7.13 11.68 -4.59
CA GLY A 9 -7.65 11.62 -3.21
C GLY A 9 -7.26 10.36 -2.42
N VAL A 10 -6.84 9.30 -3.11
CA VAL A 10 -6.53 7.98 -2.52
C VAL A 10 -5.03 7.77 -2.35
N LYS A 11 -4.26 8.29 -3.32
CA LYS A 11 -2.81 8.16 -3.42
C LYS A 11 -2.05 8.53 -2.15
N GLN A 12 -2.54 9.56 -1.47
CA GLN A 12 -1.89 10.14 -0.29
C GLN A 12 -2.48 9.66 1.04
N ARG A 13 -3.64 9.00 1.02
CA ARG A 13 -4.36 8.60 2.24
C ARG A 13 -4.05 7.19 2.71
N TYR A 14 -3.60 6.34 1.80
CA TYR A 14 -3.28 4.95 2.10
C TYR A 14 -1.78 4.74 2.24
N ARG A 15 -1.42 3.77 3.07
CA ARG A 15 -0.06 3.52 3.55
C ARG A 15 0.26 2.04 3.40
N LEU A 16 1.38 1.71 2.77
CA LEU A 16 1.82 0.33 2.56
C LEU A 16 2.01 -0.36 3.90
N CYS A 17 1.37 -1.50 4.11
CA CYS A 17 1.43 -2.22 5.38
C CYS A 17 1.76 -3.71 5.24
N PHE A 18 1.64 -4.26 4.03
CA PHE A 18 1.92 -5.68 3.80
C PHE A 18 2.26 -5.95 2.33
N VAL A 19 3.25 -6.81 2.09
CA VAL A 19 3.56 -7.33 0.75
C VAL A 19 3.71 -8.84 0.78
N ARG A 20 3.03 -9.52 -0.13
CA ARG A 20 3.16 -10.96 -0.37
C ARG A 20 3.11 -11.24 -1.85
N ASP A 21 4.10 -11.97 -2.34
CA ASP A 21 4.27 -12.29 -3.76
C ASP A 21 4.26 -11.00 -4.60
N THR A 22 3.27 -10.85 -5.49
CA THR A 22 3.08 -9.66 -6.36
C THR A 22 2.02 -8.69 -5.83
N TRP A 23 1.52 -8.90 -4.61
CA TRP A 23 0.46 -8.10 -4.00
C TRP A 23 0.99 -7.16 -2.93
N ALA A 24 0.69 -5.88 -3.08
CA ALA A 24 0.93 -4.84 -2.09
C ALA A 24 -0.41 -4.39 -1.48
N PHE A 25 -0.48 -4.37 -0.15
CA PHE A 25 -1.67 -3.98 0.60
C PHE A 25 -1.42 -2.66 1.32
N PHE A 26 -2.38 -1.77 1.20
CA PHE A 26 -2.33 -0.43 1.77
C PHE A 26 -3.50 -0.21 2.70
N THR A 27 -3.26 0.37 3.87
CA THR A 27 -4.28 0.68 4.86
C THR A 27 -4.55 2.17 4.97
N ARG A 28 -5.75 2.55 5.43
CA ARG A 28 -6.05 3.91 5.92
C ARG A 28 -5.71 4.10 7.40
N LEU A 29 -5.50 3.02 8.14
CA LEU A 29 -5.11 3.09 9.53
C LEU A 29 -3.64 3.49 9.63
N ASP A 30 -3.27 4.04 10.78
CA ASP A 30 -1.87 4.13 11.17
C ASP A 30 -1.28 2.72 11.28
N LEU A 31 0.02 2.55 10.98
CA LEU A 31 0.64 1.21 10.89
C LEU A 31 0.64 0.46 12.22
N ASP A 32 0.74 1.17 13.33
CA ASP A 32 0.65 0.64 14.70
C ASP A 32 -0.76 0.13 15.06
N ARG A 33 -1.77 0.53 14.29
CA ARG A 33 -3.16 0.10 14.45
C ARG A 33 -3.59 -0.94 13.42
N GLN A 34 -2.86 -1.08 12.32
CA GLN A 34 -3.13 -2.10 11.32
C GLN A 34 -2.47 -3.42 11.72
N TRP A 35 -3.23 -4.50 11.62
CA TRP A 35 -2.75 -5.83 12.02
C TRP A 35 -3.21 -6.94 11.09
N GLY A 36 -2.70 -8.15 11.34
CA GLY A 36 -3.10 -9.41 10.72
C GLY A 36 -2.58 -10.59 11.56
N ASP A 37 -3.00 -11.81 11.23
CA ASP A 37 -2.58 -13.00 11.98
C ASP A 37 -1.05 -13.15 11.98
N GLY A 38 -0.43 -13.36 13.14
CA GLY A 38 1.00 -13.69 13.24
C GLY A 38 1.98 -12.60 12.79
N TRP A 39 1.56 -11.33 12.75
CA TRP A 39 2.39 -10.20 12.33
C TRP A 39 3.59 -9.90 13.24
N GLU A 40 3.53 -10.36 14.49
CA GLU A 40 4.62 -10.31 15.49
C GLU A 40 5.68 -11.42 15.27
N ARG A 41 5.42 -12.42 14.43
CA ARG A 41 6.27 -13.59 14.26
C ARG A 41 7.14 -13.49 13.00
N ALA A 42 8.41 -13.83 13.14
CA ALA A 42 9.34 -14.01 12.03
C ALA A 42 9.59 -15.52 11.79
N PRO A 43 9.73 -15.99 10.54
CA PRO A 43 9.55 -15.25 9.28
C PRO A 43 8.09 -14.91 8.95
N TYR A 44 7.84 -13.68 8.48
CA TYR A 44 6.49 -13.26 8.09
C TYR A 44 5.93 -14.07 6.91
N GLU A 45 6.79 -14.54 6.01
CA GLU A 45 6.39 -15.34 4.85
C GLU A 45 5.79 -16.69 5.26
N GLN A 46 6.11 -17.18 6.46
CA GLN A 46 5.58 -18.42 7.02
C GLN A 46 4.39 -18.19 7.95
N TYR A 47 4.43 -17.12 8.74
CA TYR A 47 3.49 -16.94 9.85
C TYR A 47 2.43 -15.86 9.63
N ALA A 48 2.68 -14.87 8.78
CA ALA A 48 1.78 -13.73 8.65
C ALA A 48 0.54 -14.07 7.80
N GLY A 49 -0.64 -13.64 8.24
CA GLY A 49 -1.84 -13.55 7.43
C GLY A 49 -1.91 -12.26 6.62
N GLU A 50 -2.86 -12.18 5.69
CA GLU A 50 -3.24 -10.91 5.06
C GLU A 50 -3.75 -9.90 6.11
N PRO A 51 -3.62 -8.58 5.88
CA PRO A 51 -4.10 -7.57 6.83
C PRO A 51 -5.61 -7.66 7.03
N TYR A 52 -6.06 -7.46 8.28
CA TYR A 52 -7.49 -7.39 8.57
C TYR A 52 -8.13 -6.17 7.94
N ALA A 53 -9.30 -6.35 7.33
CA ALA A 53 -10.14 -5.29 6.79
C ALA A 53 -11.46 -5.23 7.58
N GLY A 54 -11.48 -4.41 8.65
CA GLY A 54 -12.66 -4.27 9.51
C GLY A 54 -13.78 -3.45 8.85
N GLU A 55 -13.41 -2.47 8.02
CA GLU A 55 -14.35 -1.58 7.33
C GLU A 55 -14.22 -1.68 5.80
N PRO A 56 -15.31 -1.43 5.06
CA PRO A 56 -15.23 -1.18 3.63
C PRO A 56 -14.21 -0.07 3.33
N ASP A 57 -13.32 -0.34 2.37
CA ASP A 57 -12.22 0.53 1.97
C ASP A 57 -11.13 0.74 3.04
N GLN A 58 -11.05 -0.06 4.11
CA GLN A 58 -9.90 0.02 5.02
C GLN A 58 -8.59 -0.40 4.33
N ILE A 59 -8.66 -1.48 3.54
CA ILE A 59 -7.52 -2.07 2.83
C ILE A 59 -7.72 -1.92 1.33
N LEU A 60 -6.66 -1.51 0.66
CA LEU A 60 -6.54 -1.56 -0.79
C LEU A 60 -5.44 -2.54 -1.19
N LYS A 61 -5.73 -3.33 -2.22
CA LYS A 61 -4.84 -4.35 -2.75
C LYS A 61 -4.45 -3.98 -4.19
N LEU A 62 -3.15 -3.82 -4.43
CA LEU A 62 -2.57 -3.52 -5.73
C LEU A 62 -1.65 -4.67 -6.16
N ALA A 63 -1.69 -5.03 -7.43
CA ALA A 63 -0.68 -5.92 -7.99
C ALA A 63 0.48 -5.08 -8.54
N PHE A 64 1.68 -5.65 -8.57
CA PHE A 64 2.83 -5.03 -9.23
C PHE A 64 3.76 -6.06 -9.83
N ASP A 65 4.58 -5.62 -10.77
CA ASP A 65 5.76 -6.33 -11.26
C ASP A 65 7.01 -5.44 -11.15
N GLY A 66 8.17 -6.02 -11.43
CA GLY A 66 9.45 -5.29 -11.47
C GLY A 66 10.58 -6.01 -10.71
N PRO A 67 11.82 -5.53 -10.85
CA PRO A 67 13.01 -6.12 -10.23
C PRO A 67 13.14 -5.72 -8.75
N LEU A 68 12.09 -5.94 -7.97
CA LEU A 68 12.02 -5.63 -6.55
C LEU A 68 12.08 -6.90 -5.70
N LEU A 69 12.94 -6.88 -4.69
CA LEU A 69 13.15 -7.97 -3.75
C LEU A 69 12.45 -7.68 -2.43
N ARG A 70 11.77 -8.69 -1.91
CA ARG A 70 11.15 -8.71 -0.58
C ARG A 70 12.20 -8.88 0.53
N PRO A 71 11.88 -8.63 1.81
CA PRO A 71 12.85 -8.66 2.91
C PRO A 71 13.69 -9.94 2.98
N GLU A 72 13.06 -11.08 2.69
CA GLU A 72 13.63 -12.43 2.73
C GLU A 72 14.43 -12.83 1.48
N SER A 73 14.32 -12.07 0.39
CA SER A 73 14.91 -12.42 -0.91
C SER A 73 16.29 -11.79 -1.12
N GLY A 74 17.12 -12.44 -1.95
CA GLY A 74 18.41 -11.90 -2.42
C GLY A 74 19.60 -12.16 -1.50
N ALA A 75 20.77 -11.61 -1.86
CA ALA A 75 22.04 -11.80 -1.16
C ALA A 75 22.04 -11.24 0.27
N HIS A 76 21.15 -10.28 0.55
CA HIS A 76 20.96 -9.67 1.87
C HIS A 76 19.59 -10.00 2.46
N GLY A 77 18.96 -11.10 2.03
CA GLY A 77 17.68 -11.55 2.55
C GLY A 77 17.77 -11.97 4.01
N ALA A 78 16.79 -11.57 4.82
CA ALA A 78 16.66 -12.02 6.21
C ALA A 78 15.18 -12.14 6.60
N ALA A 79 14.91 -13.01 7.57
CA ALA A 79 13.58 -13.23 8.11
C ALA A 79 13.22 -12.12 9.11
N TYR A 80 12.13 -11.42 8.86
CA TYR A 80 11.58 -10.39 9.76
C TYR A 80 10.10 -10.66 10.02
N SER A 81 9.58 -10.09 11.12
CA SER A 81 8.14 -10.01 11.38
C SER A 81 7.55 -8.81 10.62
N VAL A 82 6.24 -8.82 10.38
CA VAL A 82 5.55 -7.67 9.76
C VAL A 82 5.70 -6.42 10.61
N GLU A 83 5.59 -6.57 11.94
CA GLU A 83 5.77 -5.49 12.90
C GLU A 83 7.13 -4.80 12.72
N THR A 84 8.22 -5.58 12.66
CA THR A 84 9.58 -5.04 12.45
C THR A 84 9.71 -4.28 11.12
N ILE A 85 9.09 -4.80 10.06
CA ILE A 85 9.11 -4.17 8.73
C ILE A 85 8.31 -2.85 8.75
N ASN A 86 7.14 -2.84 9.38
CA ASN A 86 6.26 -1.68 9.45
C ASN A 86 6.79 -0.58 10.38
N ASP A 87 7.58 -0.93 11.40
CA ASP A 87 8.35 0.00 12.23
C ASP A 87 9.53 0.65 11.49
N GLY A 88 9.79 0.24 10.25
CA GLY A 88 10.77 0.86 9.37
C GLY A 88 12.21 0.36 9.55
N HIS A 89 12.42 -0.75 10.26
CA HIS A 89 13.75 -1.35 10.40
C HIS A 89 14.30 -1.88 9.07
N VAL A 90 13.42 -2.39 8.21
CA VAL A 90 13.76 -2.90 6.87
C VAL A 90 12.68 -2.51 5.85
N PRO A 91 13.02 -2.41 4.56
CA PRO A 91 12.06 -2.09 3.51
C PRO A 91 11.16 -3.30 3.17
N TRP A 92 9.92 -3.03 2.77
CA TRP A 92 9.05 -4.03 2.16
C TRP A 92 9.56 -4.48 0.79
N LEU A 93 10.10 -3.56 0.00
CA LEU A 93 10.66 -3.85 -1.33
C LEU A 93 11.94 -3.05 -1.54
N ARG A 94 12.93 -3.67 -2.18
CA ARG A 94 14.19 -3.02 -2.51
C ARG A 94 14.78 -3.51 -3.82
N THR A 95 15.61 -2.68 -4.45
CA THR A 95 16.53 -3.15 -5.51
C THR A 95 17.80 -3.68 -4.89
N GLU A 96 18.46 -4.64 -5.57
CA GLU A 96 19.85 -4.96 -5.27
C GLU A 96 20.83 -4.04 -5.99
N ASN A 97 21.97 -3.77 -5.35
CA ASN A 97 23.00 -2.80 -5.78
C ASN A 97 23.59 -3.07 -7.18
N TYR A 98 23.23 -4.15 -7.87
CA TYR A 98 23.82 -4.54 -9.16
C TYR A 98 23.09 -3.96 -10.37
N LEU A 99 21.84 -3.51 -10.23
CA LEU A 99 21.01 -3.09 -11.37
C LEU A 99 20.82 -1.57 -11.47
N VAL A 100 21.05 -0.82 -10.39
CA VAL A 100 20.83 0.63 -10.34
C VAL A 100 21.94 1.36 -9.56
N PRO A 101 22.35 2.58 -9.98
CA PRO A 101 23.42 3.34 -9.30
C PRO A 101 23.10 3.75 -7.86
N LYS A 102 21.82 3.75 -7.50
CA LYS A 102 21.33 4.08 -6.17
C LYS A 102 20.27 3.06 -5.76
N PRO A 103 20.46 2.34 -4.63
CA PRO A 103 19.46 1.40 -4.16
C PRO A 103 18.16 2.13 -3.82
N LEU A 104 17.06 1.58 -4.32
CA LEU A 104 15.70 2.03 -4.03
C LEU A 104 15.12 1.20 -2.89
N PHE A 105 14.43 1.86 -1.98
CA PHE A 105 13.77 1.26 -0.83
C PHE A 105 12.32 1.74 -0.75
N ILE A 106 11.38 0.82 -0.61
CA ILE A 106 9.98 1.08 -0.33
C ILE A 106 9.72 0.61 1.10
N MET A 107 9.55 1.56 2.01
CA MET A 107 9.36 1.30 3.44
C MET A 107 7.90 1.00 3.77
N GLY A 108 7.67 0.39 4.93
CA GLY A 108 6.37 0.45 5.60
C GLY A 108 5.89 1.91 5.69
N GLY A 109 4.61 2.12 5.43
CA GLY A 109 4.01 3.44 5.43
C GLY A 109 4.18 4.24 4.14
N SER A 110 4.85 3.70 3.11
CA SER A 110 4.93 4.38 1.82
C SER A 110 3.54 4.66 1.26
N THR A 111 3.33 5.85 0.70
CA THR A 111 2.06 6.22 0.06
C THR A 111 1.88 5.41 -1.24
N ILE A 112 0.65 5.29 -1.74
CA ILE A 112 0.43 4.64 -3.05
C ILE A 112 1.16 5.42 -4.15
N GLU A 113 1.16 6.76 -4.09
CA GLU A 113 1.92 7.57 -5.05
C GLU A 113 3.41 7.24 -5.02
N LYS A 114 4.00 7.20 -3.83
CA LYS A 114 5.41 6.88 -3.68
C LYS A 114 5.73 5.46 -4.17
N PHE A 115 4.84 4.52 -3.87
CA PHE A 115 4.95 3.15 -4.33
C PHE A 115 4.95 3.06 -5.86
N VAL A 116 3.99 3.69 -6.52
CA VAL A 116 3.88 3.71 -7.99
C VAL A 116 5.12 4.34 -8.61
N GLU A 117 5.55 5.52 -8.13
CA GLU A 117 6.78 6.17 -8.59
C GLU A 117 7.99 5.24 -8.49
N CYS A 118 8.13 4.54 -7.36
CA CYS A 118 9.26 3.66 -7.11
C CYS A 118 9.25 2.42 -7.99
N VAL A 119 8.08 1.81 -8.22
CA VAL A 119 7.92 0.66 -9.11
C VAL A 119 8.21 1.05 -10.56
N GLU A 120 7.67 2.18 -11.03
CA GLU A 120 7.91 2.68 -12.39
C GLU A 120 9.37 3.07 -12.61
N LEU A 121 10.04 3.64 -11.60
CA LEU A 121 11.45 4.04 -11.69
C LEU A 121 12.39 2.84 -11.93
N VAL A 122 12.00 1.65 -11.48
CA VAL A 122 12.76 0.41 -11.70
C VAL A 122 12.27 -0.39 -12.91
N GLY A 123 11.40 0.21 -13.74
CA GLY A 123 10.86 -0.40 -14.95
C GLY A 123 9.72 -1.39 -14.71
N GLY A 124 9.13 -1.42 -13.52
CA GLY A 124 7.95 -2.20 -13.21
C GLY A 124 6.65 -1.47 -13.51
N THR A 125 5.52 -2.17 -13.34
CA THR A 125 4.16 -1.66 -13.54
C THR A 125 3.29 -1.98 -12.33
N VAL A 126 2.41 -1.05 -11.96
CA VAL A 126 1.38 -1.25 -10.92
C VAL A 126 0.01 -1.43 -11.57
N TYR A 127 -0.74 -2.42 -11.10
CA TYR A 127 -2.07 -2.76 -11.59
C TYR A 127 -3.10 -2.61 -10.47
N ALA A 128 -4.18 -1.88 -10.76
CA ALA A 128 -5.31 -1.67 -9.86
C ALA A 128 -6.58 -2.32 -10.44
N PRO A 129 -7.51 -2.80 -9.59
CA PRO A 129 -8.82 -3.26 -10.06
C PRO A 129 -9.58 -2.18 -10.83
N LEU A 130 -10.25 -2.59 -11.90
CA LEU A 130 -11.17 -1.73 -12.65
C LEU A 130 -12.31 -1.25 -11.73
N GLY A 131 -12.62 0.05 -11.75
CA GLY A 131 -13.71 0.65 -10.95
C GLY A 131 -13.28 1.35 -9.64
N TRP A 132 -11.98 1.42 -9.33
CA TRP A 132 -11.50 2.19 -8.17
C TRP A 132 -11.89 3.68 -8.25
N GLY A 133 -11.83 4.27 -9.45
CA GLY A 133 -12.18 5.69 -9.65
C GLY A 133 -13.60 6.06 -9.23
N ASP A 134 -14.52 5.08 -9.15
CA ASP A 134 -15.93 5.31 -8.84
C ASP A 134 -16.25 5.25 -7.34
N ARG A 135 -15.33 4.75 -6.49
CA ARG A 135 -15.55 4.59 -5.04
C ARG A 135 -15.28 5.85 -4.22
N VAL A 136 -14.69 6.88 -4.81
CA VAL A 136 -14.52 8.19 -4.17
C VAL A 136 -15.58 9.14 -4.72
N ARG A 137 -16.85 8.96 -4.31
CA ARG A 137 -17.79 10.09 -4.41
C ARG A 137 -17.44 11.09 -3.32
N PRO A 138 -17.17 12.37 -3.64
CA PRO A 138 -17.22 13.42 -2.64
C PRO A 138 -18.59 13.36 -1.97
N GLN A 139 -18.63 13.31 -0.63
CA GLN A 139 -19.90 13.55 0.06
C GLN A 139 -20.39 14.93 -0.39
N ALA A 140 -21.61 14.99 -0.92
CA ALA A 140 -22.24 16.27 -1.23
C ALA A 140 -22.28 17.09 0.08
N PRO A 141 -21.92 18.38 0.06
CA PRO A 141 -22.06 19.22 1.23
C PRO A 141 -23.51 19.17 1.72
N PRO A 142 -23.74 19.16 3.05
CA PRO A 142 -25.10 19.10 3.59
C PRO A 142 -25.90 20.27 3.01
N THR A 143 -27.04 19.95 2.39
CA THR A 143 -27.98 20.93 1.86
C THR A 143 -28.34 21.90 2.99
N PRO A 144 -28.17 23.23 2.81
CA PRO A 144 -28.57 24.18 3.84
C PRO A 144 -30.07 24.06 4.07
N ALA A 145 -30.47 23.92 5.33
CA ALA A 145 -31.87 23.85 5.73
C ALA A 145 -32.60 25.11 5.25
N VAL A 146 -33.63 24.93 4.43
CA VAL A 146 -34.55 26.02 4.05
C VAL A 146 -35.33 26.39 5.32
N PRO A 147 -35.29 27.66 5.78
CA PRO A 147 -36.13 28.06 6.89
C PRO A 147 -37.60 28.04 6.45
N ASP A 148 -38.42 27.28 7.19
CA ASP A 148 -39.87 27.26 7.05
C ASP A 148 -40.42 28.66 7.37
N HIS A 149 -40.84 29.38 6.34
CA HIS A 149 -41.73 30.52 6.49
C HIS A 149 -43.16 30.03 6.32
N THR A 150 -43.82 29.75 7.44
CA THR A 150 -45.26 29.49 7.51
C THR A 150 -46.02 30.84 7.46
N PRO A 151 -47.14 30.94 6.73
CA PRO A 151 -47.85 32.19 6.43
C PRO A 151 -48.51 32.88 7.63
#